data_AF-A0A5N9B0N8-F1
#
_entry.id   AF-A0A5N9B0N8-F1
#
_cell.length_a   1.000
_cell.length_b   1.000
_cell.length_c   1.000
_cell.angle_alpha   90.00
_cell.angle_beta   90.00
_cell.angle_gamma   90.00
#
_symmetry.space_group_name_H-M   'P 1'
#
loop_
_entity.id
_entity.type
_entity.pdbx_description
1 polymer ?
#
loop_
_entity_poly.entity_id
_entity_poly.type
_entity_poly.pdbx_seq_one_letter_code
_entity_poly.pdbx_strand_id
1 'polypeptide(L)'
;MSESKKLPGFKNKVILDAEEISSILDNLSDSVPDEMTEAQEIITQRESVINQAHLEARRIRETSQKEAAESKDSLEMEHQKLVSETEVLKTAHNEAEVINSDAIAEAEKIIAKAKADCEELLAKANTQALDQKDGADQYARETLFALEEHLSIHLSQVRKGLDVLNKDMPTSMAS
;
A
#
# COMPACT_ATOMS: atom_id res chain seq x y z
N MET A 1 36.13 -83.24 34.19
CA MET A 1 35.24 -83.47 35.34
C MET A 1 36.02 -84.31 36.33
N SER A 2 36.61 -83.70 37.36
CA SER A 2 37.46 -84.41 38.33
C SER A 2 36.59 -85.10 39.38
N GLU A 3 36.84 -86.39 39.59
CA GLU A 3 36.07 -87.31 40.42
C GLU A 3 36.42 -87.10 41.90
N SER A 4 35.50 -86.55 42.71
CA SER A 4 35.75 -86.23 44.12
C SER A 4 35.90 -87.49 45.00
N LYS A 5 37.14 -87.79 45.41
CA LYS A 5 37.47 -88.93 46.28
C LYS A 5 37.20 -88.57 47.74
N LYS A 6 36.18 -89.17 48.36
CA LYS A 6 35.82 -88.90 49.77
C LYS A 6 36.77 -89.61 50.74
N LEU A 7 37.14 -88.94 51.82
CA LEU A 7 38.13 -89.42 52.79
C LEU A 7 37.53 -90.52 53.70
N PRO A 8 38.12 -91.73 53.77
CA PRO A 8 37.62 -92.81 54.61
C PRO A 8 37.64 -92.42 56.10
N GLY A 9 36.51 -92.60 56.81
CA GLY A 9 36.38 -92.34 58.25
C GLY A 9 35.87 -90.94 58.63
N PHE A 10 35.71 -90.01 57.67
CA PHE A 10 35.25 -88.64 57.94
C PHE A 10 34.03 -88.31 57.08
N LYS A 11 32.85 -88.16 57.69
CA LYS A 11 31.56 -88.15 56.98
C LYS A 11 31.35 -87.02 55.96
N ASN A 12 32.11 -85.92 56.03
CA ASN A 12 31.97 -84.77 55.11
C ASN A 12 33.32 -84.25 54.56
N LYS A 13 34.38 -85.07 54.50
CA LYS A 13 35.69 -84.61 53.97
C LYS A 13 35.99 -85.21 52.61
N VAL A 14 36.42 -84.37 51.67
CA VAL A 14 36.84 -84.74 50.31
C VAL A 14 38.36 -84.58 50.23
N ILE A 15 39.04 -85.53 49.60
CA ILE A 15 40.47 -85.49 49.32
C ILE A 15 40.64 -84.59 48.09
N LEU A 16 41.40 -83.52 48.26
CA LEU A 16 41.74 -82.58 47.20
C LEU A 16 43.22 -82.80 46.87
N ASP A 17 43.52 -82.86 45.57
CA ASP A 17 44.90 -82.84 45.12
C ASP A 17 45.44 -81.42 45.26
N ALA A 18 46.48 -81.28 46.10
CA ALA A 18 47.10 -79.99 46.35
C ALA A 18 47.79 -79.43 45.11
N GLU A 19 48.32 -80.28 44.22
CA GLU A 19 48.95 -79.85 42.97
C GLU A 19 47.90 -79.36 41.96
N GLU A 20 46.77 -80.06 41.85
CA GLU A 20 45.66 -79.67 40.96
C GLU A 20 45.02 -78.35 41.42
N ILE A 21 44.79 -78.17 42.74
CA ILE A 21 44.31 -76.89 43.29
C ILE A 21 45.35 -75.77 43.16
N SER A 22 46.64 -76.04 43.41
CA SER A 22 47.70 -75.03 43.25
C SER A 22 47.75 -74.55 41.81
N SER A 23 47.68 -75.45 40.83
CA SER A 23 47.69 -75.07 39.41
C SER A 23 46.50 -74.19 39.03
N ILE A 24 45.30 -74.44 39.59
CA ILE A 24 44.12 -73.61 39.34
C ILE A 24 44.28 -72.25 40.02
N LEU A 25 44.83 -72.21 41.25
CA LEU A 25 45.07 -70.98 41.98
C LEU A 25 46.14 -70.11 41.31
N ASP A 26 47.19 -70.72 40.78
CA ASP A 26 48.27 -70.03 40.05
C ASP A 26 47.73 -69.46 38.72
N ASN A 27 46.99 -70.26 37.94
CA ASN A 27 46.33 -69.76 36.72
C ASN A 27 45.33 -68.63 37.01
N LEU A 28 44.56 -68.72 38.10
CA LEU A 28 43.63 -67.66 38.52
C LEU A 28 44.38 -66.43 39.02
N SER A 29 45.48 -66.62 39.75
CA SER A 29 46.32 -65.52 40.25
C SER A 29 47.02 -64.78 39.10
N ASP A 30 47.33 -65.47 38.01
CA ASP A 30 47.92 -64.87 36.82
C ASP A 30 46.86 -64.21 35.92
N SER A 31 45.68 -64.80 35.73
CA SER A 31 44.68 -64.30 34.77
C SER A 31 43.75 -63.20 35.31
N VAL A 32 43.37 -63.25 36.59
CA VAL A 32 42.42 -62.29 37.18
C VAL A 32 42.95 -60.84 37.17
N PRO A 33 44.24 -60.56 37.47
CA PRO A 33 44.77 -59.19 37.38
C PRO A 33 44.71 -58.61 35.96
N ASP A 34 45.00 -59.42 34.95
CA ASP A 34 44.95 -59.01 33.54
C ASP A 34 43.50 -58.71 33.12
N GLU A 35 42.55 -59.58 33.49
CA GLU A 35 41.12 -59.39 33.27
C GLU A 35 40.57 -58.14 34.00
N MET A 36 41.04 -57.87 35.23
CA MET A 36 40.67 -56.65 35.97
C MET A 36 41.22 -55.38 35.29
N THR A 37 42.43 -55.45 34.74
CA THR A 37 43.06 -54.33 34.02
C THR A 37 42.30 -54.03 32.73
N GLU A 38 41.98 -55.06 31.95
CA GLU A 38 41.16 -54.94 30.74
C GLU A 38 39.77 -54.36 31.06
N ALA A 39 39.11 -54.84 32.12
CA ALA A 39 37.83 -54.29 32.57
C ALA A 39 37.92 -52.80 32.95
N GLN A 40 39.01 -52.38 33.61
CA GLN A 40 39.23 -50.99 33.98
C GLN A 40 39.48 -50.09 32.76
N GLU A 41 40.19 -50.59 31.75
CA GLU A 41 40.37 -49.89 30.47
C GLU A 41 39.04 -49.73 29.73
N ILE A 42 38.22 -50.79 29.68
CA ILE A 42 36.88 -50.73 29.09
C ILE A 42 36.00 -49.69 29.80
N ILE A 43 36.01 -49.65 31.13
CA ILE A 43 35.25 -48.66 31.91
C ILE A 43 35.71 -47.24 31.56
N THR A 44 37.02 -47.01 31.51
CA THR A 44 37.62 -45.71 31.21
C THR A 44 37.29 -45.26 29.79
N GLN A 45 37.38 -46.18 28.82
CA GLN A 45 37.02 -45.92 27.43
C GLN A 45 35.52 -45.62 27.31
N ARG A 46 34.65 -46.36 28.01
CA ARG A 46 33.21 -46.10 28.05
C ARG A 46 32.90 -44.72 28.63
N GLU A 47 33.52 -44.33 29.73
CA GLU A 47 33.35 -42.99 30.31
C GLU A 47 33.78 -41.89 29.35
N SER A 48 34.91 -42.07 28.64
CA SER A 48 35.35 -41.14 27.60
C SER A 48 34.31 -40.99 26.48
N VAL A 49 33.78 -42.10 25.97
CA VAL A 49 32.74 -42.09 24.92
C VAL A 49 31.47 -41.38 25.39
N ILE A 50 31.02 -41.64 26.62
CA ILE A 50 29.84 -40.98 27.21
C ILE A 50 30.05 -39.47 27.31
N ASN A 51 31.23 -39.05 27.79
CA ASN A 51 31.56 -37.62 27.92
C ASN A 51 31.62 -36.93 26.56
N GLN A 52 32.22 -37.57 25.55
CA GLN A 52 32.23 -37.06 24.17
C GLN A 52 30.81 -36.94 23.59
N ALA A 53 29.97 -37.96 23.77
CA ALA A 53 28.58 -37.93 23.33
C ALA A 53 27.78 -36.81 24.00
N HIS A 54 28.00 -36.55 25.29
CA HIS A 54 27.36 -35.44 26.00
C HIS A 54 27.83 -34.06 25.51
N LEU A 55 29.12 -33.90 25.24
CA LEU A 55 29.66 -32.65 24.67
C LEU A 55 29.10 -32.39 23.28
N GLU A 56 29.05 -33.41 22.42
CA GLU A 56 28.51 -33.28 21.07
C GLU A 56 27.00 -33.00 21.09
N ALA A 57 26.25 -33.70 21.95
CA ALA A 57 24.82 -33.42 22.13
C ALA A 57 24.55 -31.98 22.59
N ARG A 58 25.39 -31.43 23.50
CA ARG A 58 25.30 -30.03 23.91
C ARG A 58 25.61 -29.09 22.75
N ARG A 59 26.70 -29.35 22.02
CA ARG A 59 27.10 -28.54 20.85
C ARG A 59 26.00 -28.51 19.78
N ILE A 60 25.42 -29.66 19.44
CA ILE A 60 24.30 -29.76 18.49
C ILE A 60 23.11 -28.95 18.97
N ARG A 61 22.78 -29.05 20.27
CA ARG A 61 21.65 -28.32 20.84
C ARG A 61 21.87 -26.81 20.84
N GLU A 62 23.06 -26.35 21.21
CA GLU A 62 23.41 -24.92 21.19
C GLU A 62 23.40 -24.34 19.78
N THR A 63 23.98 -25.05 18.81
CA THR A 63 23.98 -24.63 17.40
C THR A 63 22.55 -24.59 16.85
N SER A 64 21.76 -25.64 17.07
CA SER A 64 20.36 -25.69 16.64
C SER A 64 19.52 -24.57 17.28
N GLN A 65 19.73 -24.28 18.56
CA GLN A 65 19.05 -23.19 19.26
C GLN A 65 19.45 -21.82 18.72
N LYS A 66 20.75 -21.62 18.45
CA LYS A 66 21.26 -20.39 17.86
C LYS A 66 20.69 -20.17 16.46
N GLU A 67 20.72 -21.18 15.59
CA GLU A 67 20.17 -21.10 14.24
C GLU A 67 18.65 -20.85 14.27
N ALA A 68 17.93 -21.51 15.17
CA ALA A 68 16.50 -21.27 15.35
C ALA A 68 16.19 -19.84 15.82
N ALA A 69 17.01 -19.29 16.73
CA ALA A 69 16.87 -17.91 17.19
C ALA A 69 17.17 -16.92 16.05
N GLU A 70 18.28 -17.09 15.34
CA GLU A 70 18.65 -16.24 14.20
C GLU A 70 17.61 -16.29 13.08
N SER A 71 17.09 -17.48 12.77
CA SER A 71 16.02 -17.64 11.79
C SER A 71 14.74 -16.93 12.25
N LYS A 72 14.36 -17.08 13.51
CA LYS A 72 13.18 -16.40 14.07
C LYS A 72 13.34 -14.88 14.01
N ASP A 73 14.49 -14.35 14.42
CA ASP A 73 14.76 -12.91 14.38
C ASP A 73 14.71 -12.38 12.93
N SER A 74 15.28 -13.11 11.97
CA SER A 74 15.24 -12.73 10.55
C SER A 74 13.82 -12.72 9.98
N LEU A 75 13.00 -13.73 10.30
CA LEU A 75 11.61 -13.82 9.87
C LEU A 75 10.76 -12.71 10.49
N GLU A 76 11.01 -12.37 11.76
CA GLU A 76 10.28 -11.33 12.46
C GLU A 76 10.61 -9.93 11.89
N MET A 77 11.88 -9.68 11.53
CA MET A 77 12.27 -8.47 10.80
C MET A 77 11.62 -8.37 9.42
N GLU A 78 11.61 -9.47 8.65
CA GLU A 78 10.98 -9.49 7.33
C GLU A 78 9.46 -9.27 7.43
N HIS A 79 8.81 -9.92 8.39
CA HIS A 79 7.39 -9.76 8.65
C HIS A 79 7.05 -8.31 9.01
N GLN A 80 7.79 -7.69 9.93
CA GLN A 80 7.59 -6.28 10.30
C GLN A 80 7.75 -5.36 9.09
N LYS A 81 8.74 -5.61 8.23
CA LYS A 81 8.94 -4.84 7.01
C LYS A 81 7.73 -4.96 6.08
N LEU A 82 7.26 -6.18 5.78
CA LEU A 82 6.11 -6.42 4.91
C LEU A 82 4.81 -5.82 5.46
N VAL A 83 4.58 -5.91 6.77
CA VAL A 83 3.44 -5.27 7.43
C VAL A 83 3.51 -3.76 7.27
N SER A 84 4.66 -3.15 7.53
CA SER A 84 4.83 -1.70 7.39
C SER A 84 4.64 -1.22 5.95
N GLU A 85 5.19 -1.95 4.97
CA GLU A 85 5.03 -1.63 3.54
C GLU A 85 3.57 -1.73 3.11
N THR A 86 2.86 -2.76 3.59
CA THR A 86 1.44 -2.95 3.30
C THR A 86 0.59 -1.87 3.94
N GLU A 87 0.90 -1.47 5.19
CA GLU A 87 0.18 -0.42 5.88
C GLU A 87 0.37 0.93 5.17
N VAL A 88 1.61 1.29 4.81
CA VAL A 88 1.92 2.51 4.06
C VAL A 88 1.20 2.52 2.70
N LEU A 89 1.17 1.40 1.99
CA LEU A 89 0.48 1.30 0.71
C LEU A 89 -1.02 1.47 0.88
N LYS A 90 -1.60 0.87 1.92
CA LYS A 90 -3.03 0.98 2.25
C LYS A 90 -3.41 2.41 2.63
N THR A 91 -2.61 3.08 3.47
CA THR A 91 -2.89 4.48 3.86
C THR A 91 -2.75 5.41 2.66
N ALA A 92 -1.68 5.28 1.87
CA ALA A 92 -1.47 6.08 0.67
C ALA A 92 -2.59 5.88 -0.36
N HIS A 93 -3.09 4.65 -0.51
CA HIS A 93 -4.22 4.37 -1.41
C HIS A 93 -5.51 5.05 -0.94
N ASN A 94 -5.85 4.93 0.35
CA ASN A 94 -7.03 5.57 0.92
C ASN A 94 -6.94 7.11 0.82
N GLU A 95 -5.77 7.69 1.09
CA GLU A 95 -5.56 9.14 0.94
C GLU A 95 -5.71 9.59 -0.52
N ALA A 96 -5.18 8.81 -1.47
CA ALA A 96 -5.34 9.09 -2.89
C ALA A 96 -6.80 9.04 -3.35
N GLU A 97 -7.58 8.07 -2.86
CA GLU A 97 -9.03 7.98 -3.14
C GLU A 97 -9.78 9.21 -2.61
N VAL A 98 -9.48 9.65 -1.39
CA VAL A 98 -10.08 10.86 -0.81
C VAL A 98 -9.73 12.09 -1.63
N ILE A 99 -8.45 12.30 -1.95
CA ILE A 99 -7.99 13.43 -2.77
C ILE A 99 -8.69 13.43 -4.13
N ASN A 100 -8.80 12.27 -4.77
CA ASN A 100 -9.46 12.16 -6.07
C ASN A 100 -10.96 12.47 -5.98
N SER A 101 -11.63 11.97 -4.93
CA SER A 101 -13.05 12.28 -4.68
C SER A 101 -13.27 13.78 -4.45
N ASP A 102 -12.44 14.42 -3.63
CA ASP A 102 -12.53 15.85 -3.33
C ASP A 102 -12.25 16.70 -4.59
N ALA A 103 -11.26 16.30 -5.39
CA ALA A 103 -10.95 16.97 -6.65
C ALA A 103 -12.10 16.89 -7.66
N ILE A 104 -12.77 15.73 -7.75
CA ILE A 104 -13.95 15.55 -8.61
C ILE A 104 -15.10 16.44 -8.11
N ALA A 105 -15.39 16.44 -6.82
CA ALA A 105 -16.47 17.24 -6.24
C ALA A 105 -16.24 18.75 -6.44
N GLU A 106 -15.02 19.23 -6.27
CA GLU A 106 -14.69 20.65 -6.50
C GLU A 106 -14.75 20.99 -8.00
N ALA A 107 -14.28 20.11 -8.88
CA ALA A 107 -14.40 20.30 -10.32
C ALA A 107 -15.86 20.40 -10.78
N GLU A 108 -16.74 19.53 -10.27
CA GLU A 108 -18.17 19.59 -10.55
C GLU A 108 -18.79 20.91 -10.10
N LYS A 109 -18.41 21.39 -8.91
CA LYS A 109 -18.87 22.67 -8.37
C LYS A 109 -18.40 23.87 -9.20
N ILE A 110 -17.14 23.87 -9.64
CA ILE A 110 -16.61 24.91 -10.53
C ILE A 110 -17.38 24.94 -11.85
N ILE A 111 -17.61 23.76 -12.45
CA ILE A 111 -18.37 23.65 -13.71
C ILE A 111 -19.81 24.13 -13.53
N ALA A 112 -20.47 23.73 -12.44
CA ALA A 112 -21.84 24.15 -12.14
C ALA A 112 -21.93 25.67 -11.97
N LYS A 113 -20.99 26.27 -11.23
CA LYS A 113 -20.93 27.72 -11.05
C LYS A 113 -20.67 28.45 -12.37
N ALA A 114 -19.68 28.00 -13.15
CA ALA A 114 -19.36 28.61 -14.43
C ALA A 114 -20.54 28.56 -15.41
N LYS A 115 -21.30 27.46 -15.42
CA LYS A 115 -22.53 27.35 -16.22
C LYS A 115 -23.59 28.36 -15.79
N ALA A 116 -23.85 28.47 -14.48
CA ALA A 116 -24.81 29.43 -13.94
C ALA A 116 -24.41 30.88 -14.28
N ASP A 117 -23.13 31.23 -14.10
CA ASP A 117 -22.61 32.57 -14.41
C ASP A 117 -22.75 32.89 -15.90
N CYS A 118 -22.47 31.92 -16.80
CA CYS A 118 -22.66 32.05 -18.24
C CYS A 118 -24.12 32.26 -18.62
N GLU A 119 -25.04 31.50 -18.04
CA GLU A 119 -26.48 31.63 -18.29
C GLU A 119 -26.98 33.02 -17.86
N GLU A 120 -26.55 33.49 -16.70
CA GLU A 120 -26.89 34.83 -16.21
C GLU A 120 -26.34 35.93 -17.13
N LEU A 121 -25.09 35.80 -17.58
CA LEU A 121 -24.46 36.76 -18.49
C LEU A 121 -25.18 36.80 -19.84
N LEU A 122 -25.54 35.64 -20.40
CA LEU A 122 -26.30 35.57 -21.65
C LEU A 122 -27.69 36.18 -21.50
N ALA A 123 -28.39 35.92 -20.38
CA ALA A 123 -29.68 36.54 -20.10
C ALA A 123 -29.57 38.07 -20.04
N LYS A 124 -28.58 38.60 -19.31
CA LYS A 124 -28.30 40.04 -19.22
C LYS A 124 -27.97 40.66 -20.57
N ALA A 125 -27.09 40.02 -21.35
CA ALA A 125 -26.71 40.51 -22.67
C ALA A 125 -27.90 40.55 -23.63
N ASN A 126 -28.78 39.54 -23.60
CA ASN A 126 -29.98 39.52 -24.43
C ASN A 126 -30.96 40.63 -24.04
N THR A 127 -31.20 40.85 -22.75
CA THR A 127 -32.05 41.95 -22.28
C THR A 127 -31.49 43.30 -22.70
N GLN A 128 -30.20 43.55 -22.50
CA GLN A 128 -29.55 44.79 -22.91
C GLN A 128 -29.61 45.01 -24.42
N ALA A 129 -29.44 43.95 -25.22
CA ALA A 129 -29.53 44.03 -26.67
C ALA A 129 -30.96 44.36 -27.15
N LEU A 130 -31.99 43.85 -26.47
CA LEU A 130 -33.38 44.21 -26.74
C LEU A 130 -33.65 45.67 -26.38
N ASP A 131 -33.29 46.08 -25.16
CA ASP A 131 -33.47 47.46 -24.70
C ASP A 131 -32.76 48.47 -25.62
N GLN A 132 -31.55 48.12 -26.08
CA GLN A 132 -30.78 48.96 -27.00
C GLN A 132 -31.46 49.06 -28.39
N LYS A 133 -32.03 47.97 -28.90
CA LYS A 133 -32.77 47.97 -30.16
C LYS A 133 -34.04 48.81 -30.06
N ASP A 134 -34.82 48.60 -29.01
CA ASP A 134 -36.07 49.32 -28.78
C ASP A 134 -35.80 50.83 -28.63
N GLY A 135 -34.75 51.21 -27.88
CA GLY A 135 -34.33 52.60 -27.74
C GLY A 135 -33.84 53.22 -29.05
N ALA A 136 -33.09 52.48 -29.87
CA ALA A 136 -32.64 52.94 -31.18
C ALA A 136 -33.80 53.13 -32.16
N ASP A 137 -34.75 52.20 -32.18
CA ASP A 137 -35.96 52.27 -33.02
C ASP A 137 -36.85 53.44 -32.61
N GLN A 138 -36.99 53.69 -31.30
CA GLN A 138 -37.69 54.85 -30.79
C GLN A 138 -37.01 56.16 -31.22
N TYR A 139 -35.70 56.27 -31.03
CA TYR A 139 -34.93 57.45 -31.42
C TYR A 139 -35.01 57.72 -32.93
N ALA A 140 -34.92 56.68 -33.76
CA ALA A 140 -35.06 56.78 -35.21
C ALA A 140 -36.45 57.32 -35.58
N ARG A 141 -37.51 56.81 -34.92
CA ARG A 141 -38.89 57.26 -35.13
C ARG A 141 -39.07 58.74 -34.77
N GLU A 142 -38.57 59.16 -33.61
CA GLU A 142 -38.63 60.57 -33.17
C GLU A 142 -37.91 61.50 -34.15
N THR A 143 -36.72 61.10 -34.61
CA THR A 143 -35.93 61.86 -35.58
C THR A 143 -36.62 61.97 -36.93
N LEU A 144 -37.23 60.87 -37.42
CA LEU A 144 -37.97 60.87 -38.67
C LEU A 144 -39.24 61.74 -38.60
N PHE A 145 -39.97 61.70 -37.49
CA PHE A 145 -41.13 62.59 -37.28
C PHE A 145 -40.71 64.07 -37.26
N ALA A 146 -39.64 64.41 -36.54
CA ALA A 146 -39.14 65.79 -36.53
C ALA A 146 -38.73 66.24 -37.94
N LEU A 147 -38.05 65.39 -38.71
CA LEU A 147 -37.67 65.70 -40.09
C LEU A 147 -38.90 65.90 -41.00
N GLU A 148 -39.93 65.07 -40.86
CA GLU A 148 -41.19 65.21 -41.58
C GLU A 148 -41.86 66.57 -41.28
N GLU A 149 -41.92 66.95 -40.00
CA GLU A 149 -42.47 68.24 -39.58
C GLU A 149 -41.70 69.41 -40.22
N HIS A 150 -40.37 69.38 -40.16
CA HIS A 150 -39.51 70.38 -40.79
C HIS A 150 -39.73 70.48 -42.31
N LEU A 151 -39.80 69.35 -43.01
CA LEU A 151 -40.07 69.32 -44.45
C LEU A 151 -41.46 69.86 -44.79
N SER A 152 -42.48 69.55 -43.99
CA SER A 152 -43.85 70.06 -44.17
C SER A 152 -43.91 71.58 -44.05
N ILE A 153 -43.19 72.15 -43.07
CA ILE A 153 -43.05 73.61 -42.90
C ILE A 153 -42.38 74.23 -44.14
N HIS A 154 -41.25 73.67 -44.58
CA HIS A 154 -40.53 74.20 -45.75
C HIS A 154 -41.34 74.08 -47.04
N LEU A 155 -42.02 72.96 -47.28
CA LEU A 155 -42.94 72.81 -48.42
C LEU A 155 -44.07 73.84 -48.39
N SER A 156 -44.62 74.12 -47.20
CA SER A 156 -45.65 75.15 -47.03
C SER A 156 -45.12 76.55 -47.34
N GLN A 157 -43.87 76.85 -46.95
CA GLN A 157 -43.21 78.11 -47.30
C GLN A 157 -42.96 78.24 -48.82
N VAL A 158 -42.48 77.18 -49.47
CA VAL A 158 -42.27 77.14 -50.93
C VAL A 158 -43.58 77.33 -51.67
N ARG A 159 -44.66 76.65 -51.26
CA ARG A 159 -46.00 76.82 -51.86
C ARG A 159 -46.49 78.26 -51.74
N LYS A 160 -46.38 78.87 -50.56
CA LYS A 160 -46.72 80.29 -50.36
C LYS A 160 -45.89 81.20 -51.26
N GLY A 161 -44.60 80.94 -51.41
CA GLY A 161 -43.72 81.69 -52.32
C GLY A 161 -44.14 81.55 -53.80
N LEU A 162 -44.49 80.35 -54.25
CA LEU A 162 -45.01 80.10 -55.60
C LEU A 162 -46.36 80.77 -55.85
N ASP A 163 -47.27 80.75 -54.88
CA ASP A 163 -48.58 81.42 -54.99
C ASP A 163 -48.42 82.94 -55.16
N VAL A 164 -47.46 83.56 -54.44
CA VAL A 164 -47.13 84.98 -54.60
C VAL A 164 -46.60 85.26 -56.02
N LEU A 165 -45.65 84.47 -56.51
CA LEU A 165 -45.08 84.63 -57.84
C LEU A 165 -46.12 84.39 -58.97
N ASN A 166 -47.02 83.42 -58.81
CA ASN A 166 -48.09 83.16 -59.79
C ASN A 166 -49.14 84.27 -59.81
N LYS A 167 -49.38 84.96 -58.69
CA LYS A 167 -50.28 86.11 -58.62
C LYS A 167 -49.68 87.36 -59.28
N ASP A 168 -48.35 87.44 -59.32
CA ASP A 168 -47.59 88.47 -60.01
C ASP A 168 -47.32 88.14 -61.50
N MET A 169 -47.79 87.00 -62.00
CA MET A 169 -47.75 86.65 -63.43
C MET A 169 -48.96 87.29 -64.14
N PRO A 170 -48.79 88.40 -64.89
CA PRO A 170 -49.89 88.96 -65.67
C PRO A 170 -50.30 87.96 -66.76
N THR A 171 -51.60 87.79 -66.92
CA THR A 171 -52.23 87.15 -68.09
C THR A 171 -51.81 87.92 -69.35
N SER A 172 -50.65 87.59 -69.91
CA SER A 172 -50.17 88.08 -71.20
C SER A 172 -49.61 86.92 -72.02
N MET A 173 -50.44 85.90 -72.22
CA MET A 173 -50.46 85.03 -73.41
C MET A 173 -51.92 84.69 -73.71
N ALA A 174 -52.63 85.70 -74.23
CA ALA A 174 -53.89 85.55 -74.95
C ALA A 174 -53.99 86.70 -75.96
N SER A 175 -53.21 86.59 -77.04
CA SER A 175 -53.41 87.20 -78.36
C SER A 175 -52.56 86.42 -79.36
#